data_AF-A0A3C2BQ63-F1
#
_entry.id   AF-A0A3C2BQ63-F1
#
_cell.length_a   1.000
_cell.length_b   1.000
_cell.length_c   1.000
_cell.angle_alpha   90.00
_cell.angle_beta   90.00
_cell.angle_gamma   90.00
#
_symmetry.space_group_name_H-M   'P 1'
#
loop_
_entity.id
_entity.type
_entity.pdbx_description
1 polymer ?
#
loop_
_entity_poly.entity_id
_entity_poly.type
_entity_poly.pdbx_seq_one_letter_code
_entity_poly.pdbx_strand_id
1 'polypeptide(L)' 'MALEAAVKQSIIQDFATSEGDTGSPEVQVAVLTQRIK' A
#
# COMPACT_ATOMS: atom_id res chain seq x y z
N MET A 1 1.21 2.28 16.32
CA MET A 1 2.44 2.18 15.51
C MET A 1 2.07 2.51 14.08
N ALA A 2 2.84 3.39 13.42
CA ALA A 2 2.68 3.65 12.00
C ALA A 2 3.23 2.45 11.23
N LEU A 3 2.62 2.11 10.08
CA LEU A 3 3.19 1.12 9.18
C LEU A 3 4.61 1.58 8.82
N GLU A 4 5.61 0.70 8.97
CA GLU A 4 6.98 0.98 8.54
C GLU A 4 6.97 1.55 7.11
N ALA A 5 7.63 2.69 6.90
CA ALA A 5 7.55 3.42 5.63
C ALA A 5 8.01 2.55 4.46
N ALA A 6 9.00 1.70 4.70
CA ALA A 6 9.49 0.71 3.74
C ALA A 6 8.41 -0.29 3.33
N VAL A 7 7.66 -0.85 4.30
CA VAL A 7 6.58 -1.82 4.03
C VAL A 7 5.46 -1.15 3.24
N LYS A 8 5.11 0.09 3.58
CA LYS A 8 4.11 0.86 2.83
C LYS A 8 4.53 1.08 1.38
N GLN A 9 5.80 1.43 1.15
CA GLN A 9 6.33 1.63 -0.20
C GLN A 9 6.36 0.34 -1.02
N SER A 10 6.71 -0.80 -0.42
CA SER A 10 6.63 -2.10 -1.08
C SER A 10 5.18 -2.42 -1.49
N ILE A 11 4.21 -2.25 -0.58
CA ILE A 11 2.79 -2.50 -0.89
C ILE A 11 2.29 -1.59 -2.01
N ILE A 12 2.67 -0.31 -2.01
CA ILE A 12 2.28 0.59 -3.10
C ILE A 12 2.87 0.12 -4.43
N GLN A 13 4.14 -0.30 -4.48
CA GLN A 13 4.75 -0.79 -5.71
C GLN A 13 4.13 -2.10 -6.21
N ASP A 14 3.79 -3.00 -5.30
CA ASP A 14 3.24 -4.33 -5.65
C ASP A 14 1.79 -4.25 -6.16
N PHE A 15 1.01 -3.29 -5.67
CA PHE A 15 -0.42 -3.16 -5.97
C PHE A 15 -0.77 -1.93 -6.82
N ALA A 16 0.20 -1.10 -7.20
CA ALA A 16 -0.02 0.03 -8.10
C ALA A 16 -0.51 -0.46 -9.47
N THR A 17 -1.62 0.13 -9.93
CA THR A 17 -2.19 -0.19 -11.24
C THR A 17 -1.55 0.60 -12.38
N SER A 18 -0.91 1.73 -12.04
CA SER A 18 -0.19 2.60 -12.95
C SER A 18 0.98 3.29 -12.24
N GLU A 19 1.91 3.86 -13.00
CA GLU A 19 3.08 4.53 -12.44
C GLU A 19 2.65 5.74 -11.58
N GLY A 20 3.06 5.74 -10.31
CA GLY A 20 2.67 6.78 -9.35
C GLY A 20 1.29 6.59 -8.70
N ASP A 21 0.66 5.44 -8.90
CA ASP A 21 -0.62 5.11 -8.26
C ASP A 21 -0.44 4.84 -6.75
N THR A 22 -0.75 5.85 -5.94
CA THR A 22 -0.68 5.76 -4.48
C THR A 22 -2.05 5.73 -3.81
N GLY A 23 -3.14 5.72 -4.60
CA GLY A 23 -4.48 6.05 -4.12
C GLY A 23 -5.59 5.18 -4.71
N SER A 24 -5.27 4.23 -5.59
CA SER A 24 -6.26 3.29 -6.10
C SER A 24 -6.90 2.43 -5.00
N PRO A 25 -8.13 1.95 -5.25
CA PRO A 25 -8.80 1.02 -4.34
C PRO A 25 -7.93 -0.17 -3.96
N GLU A 26 -7.17 -0.71 -4.92
CA GLU A 26 -6.29 -1.87 -4.75
C GLU A 26 -5.17 -1.57 -3.74
N VAL A 27 -4.46 -0.45 -3.91
CA VAL A 27 -3.40 -0.01 -2.99
C VAL A 27 -3.95 0.30 -1.61
N GLN A 28 -5.10 0.97 -1.53
CA GLN A 28 -5.74 1.29 -0.24
C GLN A 28 -6.14 0.03 0.53
N VAL A 29 -6.75 -0.95 -0.14
CA VAL A 29 -7.13 -2.23 0.46
C VAL A 29 -5.89 -2.96 0.94
N ALA A 30 -4.84 -3.07 0.14
CA ALA A 30 -3.61 -3.76 0.54
C ALA A 30 -2.94 -3.12 1.78
N VAL A 31 -2.89 -1.79 1.84
CA VAL A 31 -2.36 -1.06 2.99
C VAL A 31 -3.22 -1.27 4.24
N LEU A 32 -4.56 -1.23 4.11
CA LEU A 32 -5.48 -1.45 5.23
C LEU A 32 -5.42 -2.90 5.74
N THR A 33 -5.37 -3.88 4.82
CA THR A 33 -5.19 -5.29 5.16
C THR A 33 -3.90 -5.51 5.94
N GLN A 34 -2.78 -4.93 5.50
CA GLN A 34 -1.51 -5.05 6.22
C GLN A 34 -1.55 -4.40 7.61
N ARG A 35 -2.35 -3.35 7.82
CA ARG A 35 -2.51 -2.70 9.13
C ARG A 35 -3.36 -3.50 10.12
N ILE A 36 -4.27 -4.33 9.63
CA ILE A 36 -5.15 -5.15 10.46
C ILE A 36 -4.47 -6.45 10.89
N LYS A 37 -3.54 -6.94 10.07
CA LYS A 37 -2.76 -8.16 10.31
C LYS A 37 -1.68 -7.94 11.36
#